data_AF-A0A241V4D5-F1
#
_entry.id   AF-A0A241V4D5-F1
#
_cell.length_a   1.000
_cell.length_b   1.000
_cell.length_c   1.000
_cell.angle_alpha   90.00
_cell.angle_beta   90.00
_cell.angle_gamma   90.00
#
_symmetry.space_group_name_H-M   'P 1'
#
loop_
_entity.id
_entity.type
_entity.pdbx_description
1 polymer ?
#
loop_
_entity_poly.entity_id
_entity_poly.type
_entity_poly.pdbx_seq_one_letter_code
_entity_poly.pdbx_strand_id
1 'polypeptide(L)' 'MNTSNSPTKLRAKKVPGGRVRCTIYLPKAEVDSLDQQAEKTDMSRSNLIVQTYFQGKTSNTK' A
#
# COMPACT_ATOMS: atom_id res chain seq x y z
N MET A 1 -9.09 29.47 -20.64
CA MET A 1 -7.82 29.35 -21.39
C MET A 1 -6.99 28.29 -20.67
N ASN A 2 -6.99 27.05 -21.19
CA ASN A 2 -6.08 25.98 -20.73
C ASN A 2 -4.85 26.03 -21.64
N THR A 3 -3.66 26.15 -21.06
CA THR A 3 -2.41 26.14 -21.83
C THR A 3 -2.08 24.71 -22.27
N SER A 4 -1.73 24.52 -23.54
CA SER A 4 -1.53 23.21 -24.19
C SER A 4 -0.42 22.34 -23.58
N ASN A 5 0.34 22.87 -22.61
CA ASN A 5 1.51 22.23 -21.99
C ASN A 5 1.28 21.84 -20.52
N SER A 6 0.11 22.10 -19.95
CA SER A 6 -0.16 21.69 -18.57
C SER A 6 -0.62 20.24 -18.56
N PRO A 7 0.08 19.31 -17.89
CA PRO A 7 -0.37 17.94 -17.81
C PRO A 7 -1.74 17.94 -17.12
N THR A 8 -2.76 17.47 -17.82
CA THR A 8 -4.08 17.18 -17.27
C THR A 8 -3.92 16.03 -16.29
N LYS A 9 -3.42 16.32 -15.09
CA LYS A 9 -3.33 15.34 -14.00
C LYS A 9 -4.75 14.99 -13.62
N LEU A 10 -5.30 13.94 -14.24
CA LEU A 10 -6.55 13.33 -13.80
C LEU A 10 -6.35 12.96 -12.34
N ARG A 11 -6.96 13.74 -11.45
CA ARG A 11 -6.91 13.46 -10.02
C ARG A 11 -7.50 12.07 -9.82
N ALA A 12 -6.78 11.19 -9.14
CA ALA A 12 -7.32 9.87 -8.82
C ALA A 12 -8.69 10.01 -8.15
N LYS A 13 -9.68 9.24 -8.60
CA LYS A 13 -11.02 9.26 -8.04
C LYS A 13 -10.93 8.91 -6.56
N LYS A 14 -11.65 9.64 -5.70
CA LYS A 14 -11.75 9.30 -4.28
C LYS A 14 -12.36 7.91 -4.16
N VAL A 15 -11.70 7.02 -3.44
CA VAL A 15 -12.23 5.69 -3.14
C VAL A 15 -13.33 5.84 -2.08
N PRO A 16 -14.55 5.29 -2.30
CA PRO A 16 -15.60 5.31 -1.29
C PRO A 16 -15.12 4.57 -0.02
N GLY A 17 -15.41 5.12 1.16
CA GLY A 17 -14.91 4.60 2.46
C GLY A 17 -13.57 5.18 2.93
N GLY A 18 -12.84 5.89 2.07
CA GLY A 18 -11.60 6.58 2.46
C GLY A 18 -10.46 5.62 2.86
N ARG A 19 -9.44 6.17 3.53
CA ARG A 19 -8.35 5.39 4.11
C ARG A 19 -8.60 5.21 5.58
N VAL A 20 -8.77 3.96 6.02
CA VAL A 20 -8.87 3.62 7.45
C VAL A 20 -7.47 3.46 8.00
N ARG A 21 -7.13 4.21 9.05
CA ARG A 21 -5.87 4.02 9.78
C ARG A 21 -6.00 2.76 10.62
N CYS A 22 -4.99 1.89 10.57
CA CYS A 22 -4.89 0.72 11.42
C CYS A 22 -3.53 0.71 12.13
N THR A 23 -3.52 0.26 13.38
CA THR A 23 -2.30 -0.02 14.14
C THR A 23 -2.13 -1.53 14.16
N ILE A 24 -0.94 -2.01 13.80
CA ILE A 24 -0.64 -3.44 13.74
C ILE A 24 0.52 -3.69 14.70
N TYR A 25 0.34 -4.67 15.57
CA TYR A 25 1.36 -5.09 16.51
C TYR A 25 2.03 -6.34 15.94
N LEU A 26 3.32 -6.21 15.62
CA LEU A 26 4.15 -7.28 15.08
C LEU A 26 5.34 -7.50 16.00
N PRO A 27 5.82 -8.74 16.16
CA PRO A 27 7.12 -9.02 16.75
C PRO A 27 8.24 -8.30 16.02
N LYS A 28 9.30 -7.93 16.74
CA LYS A 28 10.44 -7.21 16.16
C LYS A 28 11.04 -7.92 14.95
N ALA A 29 11.18 -9.25 15.02
CA ALA A 29 11.73 -10.05 13.92
C ALA A 29 10.91 -9.94 12.62
N GLU A 30 9.59 -9.79 12.72
CA GLU A 30 8.71 -9.62 11.55
C GLU A 30 8.76 -8.20 10.99
N VAL A 31 9.00 -7.20 11.85
CA VAL A 31 9.23 -5.82 11.39
C VAL A 31 10.56 -5.73 10.65
N ASP A 32 11.61 -6.34 11.18
CA ASP A 32 12.95 -6.34 10.56
C ASP A 32 12.93 -7.03 9.19
N SER A 33 12.15 -8.10 9.02
CA SER A 33 12.01 -8.78 7.72
C SER A 33 11.24 -7.94 6.70
N LEU A 34 10.18 -7.23 7.12
CA LEU A 34 9.45 -6.29 6.28
C LEU A 34 10.33 -5.12 5.82
N ASP A 35 11.24 -4.66 6.67
CA ASP A 35 12.17 -3.58 6.35
C ASP A 35 13.17 -3.98 5.27
N GLN A 36 13.77 -5.16 5.41
CA GLN A 36 14.65 -5.71 4.38
C GLN A 36 13.93 -5.91 3.06
N GLN A 37 12.64 -6.27 3.09
CA GLN A 37 11.85 -6.44 1.88
C GLN A 37 11.49 -5.09 1.25
N ALA A 38 11.19 -4.07 2.06
CA ALA A 38 10.92 -2.70 1.62
C ALA A 38 12.13 -2.12 0.88
N GLU A 39 13.34 -2.28 1.43
CA GLU A 39 14.58 -1.84 0.81
C GLU A 39 14.84 -2.52 -0.54
N LYS A 40 14.55 -3.81 -0.67
CA LYS A 40 14.75 -4.57 -1.90
C LYS A 40 13.75 -4.24 -3.00
N THR A 41 12.51 -3.92 -2.64
CA THR A 41 11.40 -3.71 -3.59
C THR A 41 11.11 -2.24 -3.88
N ASP A 42 11.78 -1.32 -3.20
CA ASP A 42 11.50 0.13 -3.25
C ASP A 42 10.02 0.45 -2.93
N MET A 43 9.44 -0.34 -2.02
CA MET A 43 8.05 -0.23 -1.59
C MET A 43 7.96 0.21 -0.14
N SER A 44 6.96 1.01 0.19
CA SER A 44 6.70 1.35 1.60
C SER A 44 6.23 0.11 2.39
N ARG A 45 6.61 0.03 3.67
CA ARG A 45 6.12 -0.97 4.64
C ARG A 45 4.61 -1.17 4.58
N SER A 46 3.85 -0.06 4.54
CA SER A 46 2.38 -0.10 4.49
C SER A 46 1.84 -0.80 3.24
N ASN A 47 2.52 -0.67 2.10
CA ASN A 47 2.10 -1.28 0.85
C ASN A 47 2.37 -2.79 0.87
N LEU A 48 3.52 -3.20 1.41
CA LEU A 48 3.85 -4.61 1.60
C LEU A 48 2.83 -5.30 2.53
N ILE A 49 2.51 -4.69 3.67
CA ILE A 49 1.52 -5.21 4.62
C ILE A 49 0.16 -5.42 3.95
N VAL A 50 -0.29 -4.44 3.15
CA VAL A 50 -1.57 -4.53 2.43
C VAL A 50 -1.54 -5.68 1.41
N GLN A 51 -0.46 -5.83 0.66
CA GLN A 51 -0.31 -6.95 -0.27
C GLN A 51 -0.37 -8.29 0.44
N THR A 52 0.38 -8.46 1.53
CA THR A 52 0.39 -9.69 2.33
C THR A 52 -1.01 -10.00 2.89
N TYR A 53 -1.72 -8.99 3.42
CA TYR A 53 -3.08 -9.15 3.93
C TYR A 53 -4.05 -9.65 2.85
N PHE A 54 -4.04 -9.03 1.66
CA PHE A 54 -4.93 -9.42 0.57
C PHE A 54 -4.57 -10.78 -0.02
N GLN A 55 -3.27 -11.12 -0.12
CA GLN A 55 -2.83 -12.46 -0.52
C GLN A 55 -3.32 -13.53 0.47
N GLY A 56 -3.27 -13.26 1.77
CA GLY A 56 -3.78 -14.17 2.80
C GLY A 56 -5.31 -14.31 2.76
N LYS A 57 -6.05 -13.25 2.41
CA LYS A 57 -7.50 -13.31 2.21
C LYS A 57 -7.88 -14.21 1.04
N THR A 58 -7.25 -14.04 -0.11
CA THR A 58 -7.58 -14.81 -1.32
C THR A 58 -7.15 -16.26 -1.24
N SER A 59 -6.06 -16.58 -0.52
CA SER A 59 -5.62 -17.97 -0.32
C SER A 59 -6.54 -18.76 0.62
N ASN A 60 -7.19 -18.10 1.57
CA ASN A 60 -8.08 -18.71 2.56
C ASN A 60 -9.54 -18.82 2.07
N THR A 61 -9.81 -18.47 0.80
CA THR A 61 -11.15 -18.56 0.18
C THR A 61 -11.28 -19.74 -0.80
N LYS A 62 -10.49 -20.81 -0.62
CA LYS A 62 -10.56 -22.04 -1.42
C LYS A 62 -11.03 -23.21 -0.60
#